data_AF-A0AAW9HVD3-F1
#
_entry.id   AF-A0AAW9HVD3-F1
#
_cell.length_a   1.000
_cell.length_b   1.000
_cell.length_c   1.000
_cell.angle_alpha   90.00
_cell.angle_beta   90.00
_cell.angle_gamma   90.00
#
_symmetry.space_group_name_H-M   'P 1'
#
loop_
_entity.id
_entity.type
_entity.pdbx_description
1 polymer ?
#
loop_
_entity_poly.entity_id
_entity_poly.type
_entity_poly.pdbx_seq_one_letter_code
_entity_poly.pdbx_strand_id
1 'polypeptide(L)' 'MRAPQTAQRLISRIKMATKGLNNFPKRHKLANFEPYRSRGLRINSCDNYLIFYFTQESVKEVLISRVLCAKR' A
#
# COMPACT_ATOMS: atom_id res chain seq x y z
N MET A 1 11.27 -16.37 22.70
CA MET A 1 11.33 -15.54 21.46
C MET A 1 10.34 -16.09 20.42
N ARG A 2 9.19 -15.43 20.18
CA ARG A 2 8.20 -15.79 19.13
C ARG A 2 8.30 -14.87 17.90
N ALA A 3 9.53 -14.53 17.51
CA ALA A 3 9.81 -13.60 16.42
C ALA A 3 9.46 -14.11 15.00
N PRO A 4 9.76 -15.37 14.60
CA PRO A 4 9.63 -15.78 13.20
C PRO A 4 8.17 -15.93 12.74
N GLN A 5 7.30 -16.48 13.58
CA GLN A 5 5.87 -16.66 13.29
C GLN A 5 5.14 -15.32 13.13
N THR A 6 5.54 -14.34 13.94
CA THR A 6 5.00 -12.97 13.89
C THR A 6 5.42 -12.25 12.62
N ALA A 7 6.68 -12.39 12.20
CA ALA A 7 7.19 -11.83 10.95
C ALA A 7 6.54 -12.46 9.72
N GLN A 8 6.34 -13.78 9.70
CA GLN A 8 5.65 -14.47 8.61
C GLN A 8 4.19 -13.99 8.46
N ARG A 9 3.46 -13.89 9.57
CA ARG A 9 2.07 -13.42 9.54
C ARG A 9 1.96 -11.99 9.03
N LEU A 10 2.94 -11.15 9.38
CA LEU A 10 3.05 -9.78 8.88
C LEU A 10 3.25 -9.74 7.35
N ILE A 11 4.25 -10.47 6.85
CA ILE A 11 4.54 -10.52 5.40
C ILE A 11 3.32 -10.99 4.61
N SER A 12 2.61 -12.01 5.11
CA SER A 12 1.40 -12.51 4.45
C SER A 12 0.30 -11.46 4.35
N ARG A 13 0.10 -10.64 5.39
CA ARG A 13 -0.92 -9.56 5.38
C ARG A 13 -0.59 -8.47 4.37
N ILE A 14 0.67 -8.02 4.36
CA ILE A 14 1.13 -7.02 3.38
C ILE A 14 0.98 -7.57 1.95
N LYS A 15 1.37 -8.83 1.70
CA LYS A 15 1.19 -9.47 0.40
C LYS A 15 -0.27 -9.51 -0.05
N MET A 16 -1.19 -9.87 0.86
CA MET A 16 -2.62 -9.89 0.54
C MET A 16 -3.16 -8.48 0.24
N ALA A 17 -2.78 -7.49 1.03
CA ALA A 17 -3.16 -6.10 0.81
C ALA A 17 -2.67 -5.57 -0.55
N THR A 18 -1.41 -5.83 -0.88
CA THR A 18 -0.78 -5.48 -2.16
C THR A 18 -1.49 -6.17 -3.33
N LYS A 19 -1.77 -7.48 -3.25
CA LYS A 19 -2.51 -8.19 -4.29
C LYS A 19 -3.89 -7.61 -4.53
N GLY A 20 -4.57 -7.19 -3.46
CA GLY A 20 -5.88 -6.55 -3.55
C GLY A 20 -5.87 -5.20 -4.28
N LEU A 21 -4.71 -4.53 -4.39
CA LEU A 21 -4.61 -3.25 -5.10
C LEU A 21 -4.85 -3.39 -6.60
N ASN A 22 -4.61 -4.54 -7.21
CA ASN A 22 -4.91 -4.76 -8.63
C ASN A 22 -6.41 -4.66 -8.93
N ASN A 23 -7.27 -4.85 -7.92
CA ASN A 23 -8.72 -4.73 -8.06
C ASN A 23 -9.18 -3.32 -7.70
N PHE A 24 -9.56 -2.54 -8.72
CA PHE A 24 -9.98 -1.15 -8.59
C PHE A 24 -8.94 -0.27 -7.87
N PRO A 25 -7.70 -0.19 -8.39
CA PRO A 25 -6.61 0.54 -7.74
C PRO A 25 -6.90 2.02 -7.51
N LYS A 26 -7.82 2.62 -8.27
CA LYS A 26 -8.21 4.03 -8.12
C LYS A 26 -9.26 4.30 -7.02
N ARG A 27 -9.74 3.26 -6.32
CA ARG A 27 -10.76 3.42 -5.26
C ARG A 27 -10.23 4.12 -4.00
N HIS A 28 -8.94 3.97 -3.71
CA HIS A 28 -8.34 4.57 -2.51
C HIS A 28 -8.00 6.03 -2.74
N LYS A 29 -8.09 6.86 -1.69
CA LYS A 29 -7.91 8.31 -1.79
C LYS A 29 -6.48 8.66 -2.25
N LEU A 30 -6.37 9.77 -2.97
CA LEU A 30 -5.08 10.40 -3.22
C LEU A 30 -4.48 10.90 -1.90
N ALA A 31 -3.16 10.99 -1.86
CA ALA A 31 -2.47 11.67 -0.77
C ALA A 31 -2.97 13.11 -0.65
N ASN A 32 -3.09 13.61 0.59
CA ASN A 32 -3.60 14.97 0.84
C ASN A 32 -2.50 16.05 0.78
N PHE A 33 -1.28 15.70 0.39
CA PHE A 33 -0.13 16.59 0.40
C PHE A 33 0.53 16.65 -0.97
N GLU A 34 0.87 17.86 -1.41
CA GLU A 34 1.67 18.10 -2.61
C GLU A 34 3.16 17.84 -2.35
N PRO A 35 3.98 17.52 -3.38
CA PRO A 35 3.62 17.34 -4.79
C PRO A 35 3.03 15.95 -5.11
N TYR A 36 2.79 15.12 -4.10
CA TYR A 36 2.47 13.71 -4.31
C TYR A 36 1.03 13.48 -4.75
N ARG A 37 0.10 14.35 -4.32
CA ARG A 37 -1.29 14.34 -4.77
C ARG A 37 -1.39 14.53 -6.28
N SER A 38 -0.79 15.60 -6.83
CA SER A 38 -0.78 15.87 -8.27
C SER A 38 -0.06 14.78 -9.08
N ARG A 39 0.94 14.13 -8.49
CA ARG A 39 1.63 12.95 -9.08
C ARG A 39 0.82 11.65 -9.01
N GLY A 40 -0.39 11.68 -8.44
CA GLY A 40 -1.28 10.51 -8.39
C GLY A 40 -0.95 9.50 -7.29
N LEU A 41 -0.20 9.89 -6.25
CA LEU A 41 0.09 9.01 -5.11
C LEU A 41 -1.19 8.68 -4.36
N ARG A 42 -1.42 7.40 -4.10
CA ARG A 42 -2.57 6.88 -3.35
C ARG A 42 -2.13 6.19 -2.07
N ILE A 43 -3.02 6.20 -1.09
CA ILE A 43 -2.78 5.63 0.24
C ILE A 43 -3.83 4.58 0.53
N ASN A 44 -3.40 3.34 0.81
CA ASN A 44 -4.23 2.28 1.34
C ASN A 44 -3.78 1.97 2.78
N SER A 45 -4.70 2.07 3.73
CA SER A 45 -4.50 1.60 5.10
C SER A 45 -4.92 0.13 5.22
N CYS A 46 -3.98 -0.74 5.56
CA CYS A 46 -4.25 -2.15 5.86
C CYS A 46 -3.71 -2.51 7.25
N ASP A 47 -4.60 -2.87 8.17
CA ASP A 47 -4.31 -3.08 9.59
C ASP A 47 -3.51 -1.89 10.18
N ASN A 48 -2.24 -2.15 10.51
CA ASN A 48 -1.29 -1.22 11.10
C ASN A 48 -0.27 -0.72 10.09
N TYR A 49 -0.59 -0.74 8.79
CA TYR A 49 0.31 -0.34 7.73
C TYR A 49 -0.34 0.64 6.78
N LEU A 50 0.45 1.61 6.34
CA LEU A 50 0.12 2.53 5.26
C LEU A 50 0.91 2.11 4.02
N ILE A 51 0.19 1.77 2.97
CA ILE A 51 0.74 1.39 1.67
C ILE A 51 0.57 2.56 0.72
N PHE A 52 1.69 3.09 0.25
CA PHE A 52 1.79 4.18 -0.69
C PHE A 52 2.08 3.63 -2.08
N TYR A 53 1.23 3.95 -3.05
CA TYR A 53 1.35 3.39 -4.39
C TYR A 53 0.90 4.36 -5.48
N PHE A 54 1.36 4.11 -6.70
CA PHE A 54 0.92 4.77 -7.93
C PHE A 54 0.22 3.78 -8.84
N THR A 55 -0.61 4.29 -9.74
CA THR A 55 -1.34 3.48 -10.73
C THR A 55 -0.89 3.87 -12.12
N GLN A 56 -0.38 2.91 -12.89
CA GLN A 56 0.02 3.13 -14.27
C GLN A 56 -1.00 2.51 -15.21
N GLU A 57 -1.84 3.35 -15.82
CA GLU A 57 -3.00 2.90 -16.59
C GLU A 57 -2.63 2.25 -17.92
N SER A 58 -1.57 2.72 -18.57
CA SER A 58 -1.12 2.21 -19.87
C SER A 58 -0.74 0.73 -19.81
N VAL A 59 -0.10 0.31 -18.72
CA VAL A 59 0.32 -1.09 -18.48
C VAL A 59 -0.58 -1.83 -17.50
N LYS A 60 -1.60 -1.16 -16.94
CA LYS A 60 -2.51 -1.68 -15.90
C LYS A 60 -1.77 -2.20 -14.67
N GLU A 61 -0.72 -1.50 -14.25
CA GLU A 61 0.11 -1.90 -13.11
C GLU A 61 -0.07 -0.99 -11.90
N VAL A 62 0.23 -1.54 -10.73
CA VAL A 62 0.29 -0.83 -9.46
C VAL A 62 1.73 -0.83 -8.97
N LEU A 63 2.33 0.36 -8.87
CA LEU A 63 3.68 0.54 -8.35
C LEU A 63 3.63 0.88 -6.87
N ILE A 64 4.08 -0.03 -6.01
CA ILE A 64 4.22 0.26 -4.59
C ILE A 64 5.50 1.05 -4.35
N SER A 65 5.35 2.27 -3.81
CA SER A 65 6.46 3.14 -3.48
C SER A 65 6.99 2.89 -2.06
N ARG A 66 6.10 2.80 -1.07
CA ARG A 66 6.48 2.60 0.35
C ARG A 66 5.42 1.82 1.12
N VAL A 67 5.86 1.10 2.14
CA VAL A 67 5.02 0.50 3.17
C VAL A 67 5.54 0.96 4.53
N LEU A 68 4.71 1.67 5.29
CA LEU A 68 5.06 2.21 6.60
C LEU A 68 4.19 1.59 7.69
N CYS A 69 4.76 1.36 8.88
CA CYS A 69 3.98 0.97 10.05
C CYS A 69 3.24 2.21 10.59
N ALA A 70 1.92 2.09 10.77
CA ALA A 70 1.04 3.12 11.31
C ALA A 70 0.98 3.14 12.85
N LYS A 71 1.61 2.16 13.51
CA LYS A 71 1.77 2.18 14.97
C LYS A 71 2.76 3.27 15.35
N ARG A 72 2.33 4.16 16.25
CA ARG A 72 3.19 5.06 17.00
C ARG A 72 3.68 4.36 18.26
#